data_AF-A0A6G1CKR0-F1
#
_entry.id   AF-A0A6G1CKR0-F1
#
_cell.length_a   1.000
_cell.length_b   1.000
_cell.length_c   1.000
_cell.angle_alpha   90.00
_cell.angle_beta   90.00
_cell.angle_gamma   90.00
#
_symmetry.space_group_name_H-M   'P 1'
#
loop_
_entity.id
_entity.type
_entity.pdbx_description
1 polymer ?
#
loop_
_entity_poly.entity_id
_entity_poly.type
_entity_poly.pdbx_seq_one_letter_code
_entity_poly.pdbx_strand_id
1 'polypeptide(L)' 'MENFIHINEKWFNTTKKDRTFYLYPDEQEPYRIVQNKNAIDKVMFLSVVVRPKYDDEGTNTKEKS' A
#
# COMPACT_ATOMS: atom_id res chain seq x y z
N MET A 1 -18.88 24.67 1.37
CA MET A 1 -18.92 23.20 1.57
C MET A 1 -17.49 22.70 1.60
N GLU A 2 -16.91 22.47 2.78
CA GLU A 2 -15.47 22.09 2.92
C GLU A 2 -15.25 20.79 3.72
N ASN A 3 -16.32 20.10 4.11
CA ASN A 3 -16.25 18.84 4.87
C ASN A 3 -16.46 17.65 3.95
N PHE A 4 -15.47 17.32 3.12
CA PHE A 4 -15.45 16.08 2.36
C PHE A 4 -14.51 15.08 3.01
N ILE A 5 -15.02 13.86 3.23
CA ILE A 5 -14.26 12.72 3.73
C ILE A 5 -14.11 11.77 2.55
N HIS A 6 -12.87 11.51 2.14
CA HIS A 6 -12.58 10.53 1.10
C HIS A 6 -12.30 9.18 1.76
N ILE A 7 -13.13 8.17 1.46
CA ILE A 7 -12.96 6.80 1.91
C ILE A 7 -12.65 5.95 0.68
N ASN A 8 -11.60 5.14 0.75
CA ASN A 8 -11.25 4.24 -0.33
C ASN A 8 -10.74 2.90 0.17
N GLU A 9 -11.12 1.83 -0.53
CA GLU A 9 -10.55 0.49 -0.35
C GLU A 9 -9.63 0.13 -1.51
N LYS A 10 -8.51 -0.51 -1.20
CA LYS A 10 -7.58 -0.97 -2.22
C LYS A 10 -6.95 -2.31 -1.85
N TRP A 11 -6.98 -3.24 -2.78
CA TRP A 11 -6.27 -4.51 -2.70
C TRP A 11 -4.83 -4.39 -3.20
N PHE A 12 -3.90 -4.92 -2.42
CA PHE A 12 -2.47 -5.03 -2.78
C PHE A 12 -2.04 -6.48 -2.71
N ASN A 13 -1.25 -6.92 -3.68
CA ASN A 13 -0.62 -8.24 -3.64
C ASN A 13 0.66 -8.15 -2.80
N THR A 14 0.90 -9.11 -1.91
CA THR A 14 2.11 -9.16 -1.07
C THR A 14 3.39 -9.29 -1.91
N THR A 15 3.29 -9.93 -3.08
CA THR A 15 4.40 -10.06 -4.02
C THR A 15 4.01 -9.61 -5.42
N LYS A 16 4.98 -9.11 -6.20
CA LYS A 16 4.78 -8.83 -7.63
C LYS A 16 4.44 -10.13 -8.37
N LYS A 17 3.56 -10.02 -9.36
CA LYS A 17 3.13 -11.15 -10.21
C LYS A 17 4.33 -11.76 -10.93
N ASP A 18 5.13 -10.92 -11.57
CA ASP A 18 6.34 -11.29 -12.29
C ASP A 18 7.51 -10.48 -11.69
N ARG A 19 8.64 -11.15 -11.42
CA ARG A 19 9.84 -10.56 -10.83
C ARG A 19 11.03 -10.89 -11.73
N THR A 20 11.79 -9.88 -12.12
CA THR A 20 13.03 -10.05 -12.88
C THR A 20 14.19 -9.86 -11.92
N PHE A 21 15.13 -10.79 -11.93
CA PHE A 21 16.34 -10.77 -11.11
C PHE A 21 17.56 -10.74 -12.03
N TYR A 22 18.59 -10.02 -11.62
CA TYR A 22 19.92 -10.13 -12.21
C TYR A 22 20.70 -11.14 -11.36
N LEU A 23 21.21 -12.19 -12.00
CA LEU A 23 21.96 -13.24 -11.34
C LEU A 23 23.38 -13.28 -11.91
N TYR A 24 24.33 -13.65 -11.06
CA TYR A 24 25.67 -14.02 -11.52
C TYR A 24 25.62 -15.39 -12.22
N PRO A 25 26.51 -15.69 -13.20
CA PRO A 25 26.41 -16.93 -14.01
C PRO A 25 26.34 -18.24 -13.21
N ASP A 26 26.95 -18.29 -12.02
CA ASP A 26 26.98 -19.47 -11.16
C ASP A 26 26.06 -19.34 -9.93
N GLU A 27 25.21 -18.31 -9.88
CA GLU A 27 24.27 -18.11 -8.78
C GLU A 27 23.00 -18.93 -9.00
N GLN A 28 22.50 -19.54 -7.91
CA GLN A 28 21.29 -20.34 -7.99
C GLN A 28 20.05 -19.49 -8.25
N GLU A 29 19.20 -19.95 -9.16
CA GLU A 29 17.95 -19.25 -9.49
C GLU A 29 17.08 -19.03 -8.24
N PRO A 30 16.49 -17.84 -8.07
CA PRO A 30 15.69 -17.52 -6.91
C PRO A 30 14.42 -18.38 -6.91
N TYR A 31 14.28 -19.19 -5.86
CA TYR A 31 13.11 -20.04 -5.71
C TYR A 31 11.86 -19.22 -5.35
N ARG A 32 10.78 -19.43 -6.12
CA ARG A 32 9.48 -18.83 -5.85
C ARG A 32 8.53 -19.88 -5.26
N ILE A 33 8.17 -19.69 -3.99
CA ILE A 33 7.23 -20.58 -3.27
C ILE A 33 5.83 -20.54 -3.90
N VAL A 34 5.35 -19.35 -4.27
CA VAL A 34 4.02 -19.15 -4.85
C VAL A 34 4.07 -19.25 -6.38
N GLN A 35 3.69 -20.41 -6.93
CA GLN A 35 3.75 -20.66 -8.38
C GLN A 35 2.59 -20.04 -9.17
N ASN A 36 1.41 -19.88 -8.54
CA ASN A 36 0.22 -19.33 -9.19
C ASN A 36 -0.03 -17.87 -8.77
N LYS A 37 -0.21 -16.98 -9.76
CA LYS A 37 -0.55 -15.56 -9.54
C LYS A 37 -1.81 -15.35 -8.67
N ASN A 38 -2.76 -16.27 -8.75
CA ASN A 38 -4.02 -16.20 -7.99
C ASN A 38 -3.87 -16.65 -6.54
N ALA A 39 -2.78 -17.37 -6.23
CA ALA A 39 -2.42 -17.81 -4.88
C ALA A 39 -1.47 -16.82 -4.18
N ILE A 40 -1.20 -15.66 -4.79
CA ILE A 40 -0.45 -14.60 -4.12
C ILE A 40 -1.37 -13.97 -3.07
N ASP A 41 -0.93 -13.99 -1.83
CA ASP A 41 -1.63 -13.35 -0.72
C ASP A 41 -1.92 -11.88 -1.03
N LYS A 42 -3.13 -11.45 -0.68
CA LYS A 42 -3.60 -10.08 -0.88
C LYS A 42 -3.97 -9.47 0.46
N VAL A 43 -3.60 -8.20 0.62
CA VAL A 43 -3.99 -7.39 1.76
C VAL A 43 -4.87 -6.26 1.25
N MET A 44 -6.00 -6.04 1.92
CA MET A 44 -6.87 -4.90 1.66
C MET A 44 -6.54 -3.79 2.65
N PHE A 45 -6.36 -2.57 2.13
CA PHE A 45 -6.25 -1.38 2.96
C PHE A 45 -7.47 -0.52 2.75
N LEU A 46 -8.11 -0.17 3.86
CA LEU A 46 -9.12 0.87 3.95
C LEU A 46 -8.42 2.15 4.42
N SER A 47 -8.54 3.23 3.65
CA SER A 47 -8.01 4.53 4.04
C SER A 47 -9.10 5.59 4.06
N VAL A 48 -8.97 6.51 5.02
CA VAL A 48 -9.81 7.69 5.14
C VAL A 48 -8.91 8.90 5.09
N VAL A 49 -9.14 9.77 4.11
CA VAL A 49 -8.41 11.02 3.93
C VAL A 49 -9.38 12.18 4.09
N VAL A 50 -9.03 13.08 4.99
CA VAL A 50 -9.73 14.34 5.23
C VAL A 50 -8.79 15.50 4.99
N ARG A 51 -9.34 16.59 4.45
CA ARG A 51 -8.62 17.84 4.32
C ARG A 51 -8.14 18.28 5.71
N PRO A 52 -6.86 18.59 5.91
CA PRO A 52 -6.37 19.12 7.18
C PRO A 52 -7.13 20.39 7.53
N LYS A 53 -7.61 20.48 8.77
CA LYS A 53 -8.13 21.72 9.34
C LYS A 53 -7.00 22.40 10.10
N TYR A 54 -6.92 23.70 9.92
CA TYR A 54 -6.03 24.58 10.67
C TYR A 54 -6.90 25.37 11.64
N ASP A 55 -6.47 25.45 12.88
CA ASP A 55 -7.12 26.34 13.86
C ASP A 55 -6.68 27.79 13.59
N ASP A 56 -7.33 28.78 14.22
CA ASP A 56 -7.07 30.22 14.01
C ASP A 56 -5.60 30.62 14.31
N GLU A 57 -4.87 29.79 15.05
CA GLU A 57 -3.45 29.95 15.38
C GLU A 57 -2.49 29.31 14.34
N GLY A 58 -3.01 28.76 13.23
CA GLY A 58 -2.21 28.17 12.15
C GLY A 58 -1.67 26.76 12.44
N THR A 59 -2.04 26.17 13.57
CA THR A 59 -1.66 24.81 13.97
C THR A 59 -2.60 23.77 13.36
N ASN A 60 -2.03 22.66 12.84
CA ASN A 60 -2.79 21.54 12.30
C ASN A 60 -3.48 20.77 13.44
N THR A 61 -4.81 20.66 13.43
CA THR A 61 -5.61 19.97 14.48
C THR A 61 -5.53 18.43 14.43
N LYS A 62 -4.39 17.86 14.03
CA LYS A 62 -4.19 16.40 13.96
C LYS A 62 -3.51 15.88 15.22
N GLU A 63 -4.25 15.78 16.32
CA GLU A 63 -3.85 14.91 17.42
C GLU A 63 -5.05 14.07 17.87
N LYS A 64 -4.77 12.78 18.11
CA LYS A 64 -5.69 11.68 18.46
C LYS A 64 -6.22 10.90 17.26
N SER A 65 -5.31 10.11 16.68
CA SER A 65 -5.63 8.75 16.23
C SER A 65 -5.90 7.87 17.44
#